data_AF-A0A3M2DYC8-F1
#
_entry.id   AF-A0A3M2DYC8-F1
#
_cell.length_a   1.000
_cell.length_b   1.000
_cell.length_c   1.000
_cell.angle_alpha   90.00
_cell.angle_beta   90.00
_cell.angle_gamma   90.00
#
_symmetry.space_group_name_H-M   'P 1'
#
loop_
_entity.id
_entity.type
_entity.pdbx_description
1 polymer ?
#
loop_
_entity_poly.entity_id
_entity_poly.type
_entity_poly.pdbx_seq_one_letter_code
_entity_poly.pdbx_strand_id
1 'polypeptide(L)'
;MNAPSRRKFPRVPFEQAGSMHIHRTRRDLPVVVREVSPGGLGLVCEESNGPVAPDAQVTVQFVAGGVELELPGRVAWRRDDAFGVQLRLEIAPQRHRRAYARWVVDLLCAGEPRPC
;
A
#
# COMPACT_ATOMS: atom_id res chain seq x y z
N MET A 1 3.59 -27.86 -8.74
CA MET A 1 4.51 -26.81 -8.28
C MET A 1 4.10 -25.51 -8.96
N ASN A 2 3.43 -24.59 -8.26
CA ASN A 2 3.09 -23.29 -8.84
C ASN A 2 4.37 -22.45 -8.90
N ALA A 3 4.76 -22.03 -10.11
CA ALA A 3 5.88 -21.11 -10.30
C ALA A 3 5.67 -19.84 -9.46
N PRO A 4 6.73 -19.23 -8.89
CA PRO A 4 6.59 -17.96 -8.20
C PRO A 4 6.01 -16.93 -9.18
N SER A 5 4.82 -16.43 -8.88
CA SER A 5 4.17 -15.36 -9.65
C SER A 5 5.17 -14.21 -9.81
N ARG A 6 5.62 -13.96 -11.05
CA ARG A 6 6.48 -12.83 -11.36
C ARG A 6 5.73 -11.56 -10.95
N ARG A 7 6.37 -10.75 -10.10
CA ARG A 7 5.81 -9.45 -9.70
C ARG A 7 5.57 -8.60 -10.95
N LYS A 8 4.36 -8.06 -11.09
CA LYS A 8 3.99 -7.21 -12.24
C LYS A 8 4.72 -5.87 -12.25
N PHE A 9 5.06 -5.35 -11.06
CA PHE A 9 5.77 -4.08 -10.90
C PHE A 9 6.89 -4.21 -9.85
N PRO A 10 8.00 -3.46 -10.00
CA PRO A 10 8.97 -3.29 -8.93
C PRO A 10 8.33 -2.61 -7.71
N ARG A 11 8.91 -2.85 -6.54
CA ARG A 11 8.55 -2.18 -5.28
C ARG A 11 9.69 -1.25 -4.89
N VAL A 12 9.34 -0.06 -4.40
CA VAL A 12 10.31 0.90 -3.87
C VAL A 12 10.20 0.92 -2.35
N PRO A 13 11.33 0.83 -1.62
CA PRO A 13 11.34 1.07 -0.18
C PRO A 13 10.78 2.46 0.12
N PHE A 14 9.92 2.54 1.12
CA PHE A 14 9.26 3.77 1.53
C PHE A 14 8.88 3.63 2.98
N GLU A 15 9.29 4.56 3.86
CA GLU A 15 9.03 4.45 5.30
C GLU A 15 8.20 5.62 5.77
N GLN A 16 6.91 5.37 6.01
CA GLN A 16 5.97 6.42 6.37
C GLN A 16 4.87 5.87 7.28
N ALA A 17 4.65 6.56 8.39
CA ALA A 17 3.51 6.30 9.27
C ALA A 17 2.19 6.68 8.59
N GLY A 18 1.16 5.89 8.87
CA GLY A 18 -0.19 6.07 8.36
C GLY A 18 -1.21 5.26 9.17
N SER A 19 -2.39 5.10 8.61
CA SER A 19 -3.47 4.30 9.19
C SER A 19 -4.08 3.35 8.16
N MET A 20 -4.63 2.25 8.64
CA MET A 20 -5.39 1.30 7.84
C MET A 20 -6.77 1.10 8.47
N HIS A 21 -7.81 1.57 7.78
CA HIS A 21 -9.20 1.34 8.15
C HIS A 21 -9.67 -0.01 7.59
N ILE A 22 -10.19 -0.88 8.45
CA ILE A 22 -10.77 -2.17 8.09
C ILE A 22 -12.29 -2.04 8.08
N HIS A 23 -12.90 -2.04 6.89
CA HIS A 23 -14.32 -1.73 6.70
C HIS A 23 -15.27 -2.67 7.45
N ARG A 24 -15.00 -3.98 7.43
CA ARG A 24 -15.88 -4.99 8.05
C ARG A 24 -16.01 -4.79 9.56
N THR A 25 -14.90 -4.47 10.22
CA THR A 25 -14.82 -4.31 11.67
C THR A 25 -14.90 -2.86 12.12
N ARG A 26 -14.89 -1.90 11.18
CA ARG A 26 -14.80 -0.45 11.42
C ARG A 26 -13.66 -0.09 12.37
N ARG A 27 -12.53 -0.76 12.21
CA ARG A 27 -11.36 -0.60 13.07
C ARG A 27 -10.26 0.10 12.30
N ASP A 28 -9.66 1.10 12.92
CA ASP A 28 -8.44 1.73 12.44
C ASP A 28 -7.23 1.10 13.13
N LEU A 29 -6.19 0.84 12.33
CA LEU A 29 -4.91 0.34 12.80
C LEU A 29 -3.83 1.36 12.45
N PRO A 30 -2.97 1.78 13.39
CA PRO A 30 -1.76 2.49 13.04
C PRO A 30 -0.85 1.55 12.25
N VAL A 31 -0.31 2.02 11.13
CA VAL A 31 0.58 1.22 10.27
C VAL A 31 1.78 2.04 9.81
N VAL A 32 2.85 1.34 9.47
CA VAL A 32 3.97 1.91 8.71
C VAL A 32 3.94 1.31 7.31
N VAL A 33 3.80 2.17 6.30
CA VAL A 33 4.06 1.78 4.91
C VAL A 33 5.56 1.58 4.80
N ARG A 34 6.01 0.39 4.36
CA ARG A 34 7.43 0.00 4.21
C ARG A 34 7.87 -0.11 2.75
N GLU A 35 6.94 -0.39 1.86
CA GLU A 35 7.19 -0.48 0.42
C GLU A 35 5.95 -0.14 -0.38
N VAL A 36 6.15 0.46 -1.55
CA VAL A 36 5.08 0.91 -2.45
C VAL A 36 5.31 0.41 -3.87
N SER A 37 4.24 0.25 -4.62
CA SER A 37 4.25 -0.05 -6.05
C SER A 37 2.97 0.47 -6.70
N PRO A 38 2.89 0.61 -8.03
CA PRO A 38 1.68 1.10 -8.70
C PRO A 38 0.39 0.35 -8.33
N GLY A 39 0.48 -0.93 -7.95
CA GLY A 39 -0.67 -1.77 -7.62
C GLY A 39 -0.77 -2.23 -6.16
N GLY A 40 0.13 -1.82 -5.27
CA GLY A 40 0.14 -2.38 -3.91
C GLY A 40 1.08 -1.70 -2.93
N LEU A 41 0.81 -1.96 -1.65
CA LEU A 41 1.56 -1.48 -0.49
C LEU A 41 2.00 -2.66 0.38
N GLY A 42 3.20 -2.57 0.95
CA GLY A 42 3.62 -3.40 2.07
C GLY A 42 3.53 -2.59 3.35
N LEU A 43 2.80 -3.11 4.34
CA LEU A 43 2.50 -2.45 5.60
C LEU A 43 3.00 -3.28 6.77
N VAL A 44 3.35 -2.63 7.88
CA VAL A 44 3.62 -3.25 9.18
C VAL A 44 2.74 -2.58 10.24
N CYS A 45 2.18 -3.36 11.17
CA CYS A 45 1.35 -2.89 12.29
C CYS A 45 1.81 -3.53 13.60
N GLU A 46 2.37 -2.73 14.50
CA GLU A 46 2.84 -3.21 15.80
C GLU A 46 1.69 -3.68 16.70
N GLU A 47 0.50 -3.09 16.55
CA GLU A 47 -0.68 -3.40 17.37
C GLU A 47 -1.69 -4.33 16.68
N SER A 48 -1.20 -5.35 15.95
CA SER A 48 -2.09 -6.33 15.30
C SER A 48 -2.73 -7.34 16.26
N ASN A 49 -3.17 -6.88 17.44
CA ASN A 49 -4.04 -7.60 18.36
C ASN A 49 -5.45 -7.70 17.74
N GLY A 50 -5.59 -8.51 16.70
CA GLY A 50 -6.86 -8.77 16.03
C GLY A 50 -6.69 -9.50 14.69
N PRO A 51 -7.64 -10.37 14.30
CA PRO A 51 -7.59 -11.05 13.02
C PRO A 51 -7.96 -10.08 11.88
N VAL A 52 -6.95 -9.51 11.21
CA VAL A 52 -7.15 -8.99 9.84
C VAL A 52 -7.17 -10.19 8.91
N ALA A 53 -8.35 -10.49 8.35
CA ALA A 53 -8.49 -11.59 7.42
C ALA A 53 -7.79 -11.27 6.08
N PRO A 54 -7.20 -12.27 5.41
CA PRO A 54 -6.99 -12.17 3.97
C PRO A 54 -8.29 -11.74 3.30
N ASP A 55 -8.17 -10.96 2.24
CA ASP A 55 -9.28 -10.42 1.45
C ASP A 55 -10.15 -9.36 2.14
N ALA A 56 -9.79 -8.94 3.35
CA ALA A 56 -10.41 -7.80 4.00
C ALA A 56 -10.31 -6.54 3.12
N GLN A 57 -11.44 -5.87 2.93
CA GLN A 57 -11.48 -4.55 2.31
C GLN A 57 -10.94 -3.52 3.29
N VAL A 58 -10.01 -2.70 2.82
CA VAL A 58 -9.32 -1.70 3.63
C VAL A 58 -9.23 -0.37 2.91
N THR A 59 -9.07 0.69 3.67
CA THR A 59 -8.61 2.00 3.18
C THR A 59 -7.32 2.34 3.91
N VAL A 60 -6.25 2.66 3.17
CA VAL A 60 -4.97 3.03 3.75
C VAL A 60 -4.78 4.54 3.58
N GLN A 61 -4.48 5.23 4.68
CA GLN A 61 -4.20 6.67 4.69
C GLN A 61 -2.74 6.92 5.06
N PHE A 62 -2.04 7.75 4.29
CA PHE A 62 -0.66 8.15 4.55
C PHE A 62 -0.30 9.39 3.74
N VAL A 63 0.82 10.05 4.09
CA VAL A 63 1.32 11.21 3.34
C VAL A 63 2.43 10.78 2.38
N ALA A 64 2.32 11.14 1.11
CA ALA A 64 3.33 10.84 0.10
C ALA A 64 3.54 12.05 -0.83
N GLY A 65 4.79 12.47 -1.01
CA GLY A 65 5.12 13.65 -1.84
C GLY A 65 4.44 14.93 -1.34
N GLY A 66 4.24 15.06 -0.02
CA GLY A 66 3.54 16.20 0.59
C GLY A 66 2.01 16.19 0.43
N VAL A 67 1.43 15.11 -0.09
CA VAL A 67 -0.02 14.97 -0.30
C VAL A 67 -0.56 13.86 0.60
N GLU A 68 -1.66 14.14 1.29
CA GLU A 68 -2.42 13.13 2.00
C GLU A 68 -3.18 12.24 1.00
N LEU A 69 -2.92 10.94 1.08
CA LEU A 69 -3.53 9.94 0.22
C LEU A 69 -4.45 9.05 1.03
N GLU A 70 -5.63 8.80 0.48
CA GLU A 70 -6.57 7.81 0.96
C GLU A 70 -6.81 6.80 -0.17
N LEU A 71 -6.27 5.58 -0.01
CA LEU A 71 -6.26 4.57 -1.06
C LEU A 71 -7.04 3.33 -0.64
N PRO A 72 -8.15 2.99 -1.32
CA PRO A 72 -8.86 1.75 -1.10
C PRO A 72 -8.02 0.56 -1.59
N GLY A 73 -8.15 -0.56 -0.90
CA GLY A 73 -7.43 -1.78 -1.21
C GLY A 73 -8.07 -3.03 -0.60
N ARG A 74 -7.38 -4.15 -0.80
CA ARG A 74 -7.71 -5.45 -0.22
C ARG A 74 -6.45 -6.07 0.35
N VAL A 75 -6.55 -6.68 1.52
CA VAL A 75 -5.45 -7.46 2.09
C VAL A 75 -5.21 -8.69 1.21
N ALA A 76 -4.09 -8.73 0.51
CA ALA A 76 -3.71 -9.84 -0.35
C ALA A 76 -3.05 -10.98 0.43
N TRP A 77 -2.29 -10.63 1.48
CA TRP A 77 -1.69 -11.59 2.40
C TRP A 77 -1.40 -10.93 3.74
N ARG A 78 -1.27 -11.77 4.77
CA ARG A 78 -0.82 -11.38 6.11
C ARG A 78 0.24 -12.37 6.59
N ARG A 79 1.27 -11.87 7.27
CA ARG A 79 2.26 -12.65 8.01
C ARG A 79 2.60 -11.87 9.28
N ASP A 80 2.25 -12.42 10.44
CA ASP A 80 2.47 -11.78 11.74
C ASP A 80 1.91 -10.33 11.79
N ASP A 81 2.81 -9.35 11.93
CA ASP A 81 2.59 -7.92 11.96
C ASP A 81 2.63 -7.25 10.57
N ALA A 82 2.94 -8.00 9.52
CA ALA A 82 3.07 -7.51 8.16
C ALA A 82 1.88 -7.86 7.26
N PHE A 83 1.51 -6.93 6.38
CA PHE A 83 0.41 -7.06 5.44
C PHE A 83 0.84 -6.64 4.04
N GLY A 84 0.39 -7.41 3.05
CA GLY A 84 0.37 -6.95 1.67
C GLY A 84 -1.02 -6.44 1.34
N VAL A 85 -1.11 -5.19 0.89
CA VAL A 85 -2.36 -4.61 0.39
C VAL A 85 -2.29 -4.48 -1.12
N GLN A 86 -3.25 -5.07 -1.82
CA GLN A 86 -3.50 -4.81 -3.24
C GLN A 86 -4.41 -3.60 -3.36
N LEU A 87 -3.94 -2.55 -4.05
CA LEU A 87 -4.71 -1.32 -4.23
C LEU A 87 -5.84 -1.53 -5.24
N ARG A 88 -6.99 -0.91 -4.96
CA ARG A 88 -8.17 -0.86 -5.83
C ARG A 88 -8.37 0.54 -6.38
N LEU A 89 -7.38 1.01 -7.15
CA LEU A 89 -7.35 2.37 -7.67
C LEU A 89 -8.55 2.71 -8.58
N GLU A 90 -9.23 1.70 -9.14
CA GLU A 90 -10.42 1.89 -9.96
C GLU A 90 -11.60 2.51 -9.19
N ILE A 91 -11.68 2.27 -7.88
CA ILE A 91 -12.72 2.84 -6.99
C ILE A 91 -12.21 4.00 -6.12
N ALA A 92 -10.93 4.37 -6.24
CA ALA A 92 -10.38 5.50 -5.50
C ALA A 92 -10.90 6.83 -6.07
N PRO A 93 -11.12 7.87 -5.24
CA PRO A 93 -11.46 9.20 -5.75
C PRO A 93 -10.39 9.69 -6.74
N GLN A 94 -10.83 10.35 -7.82
CA GLN A 94 -9.97 10.73 -8.94
C GLN A 94 -8.73 11.54 -8.51
N ARG A 95 -8.89 12.41 -7.51
CA ARG A 95 -7.81 13.19 -6.90
C ARG A 95 -6.70 12.30 -6.34
N HIS A 96 -7.05 11.35 -5.47
CA HIS A 96 -6.07 10.45 -4.84
C HIS A 96 -5.45 9.50 -5.87
N ARG A 97 -6.23 8.99 -6.83
CA ARG A 97 -5.70 8.16 -7.92
C ARG A 97 -4.63 8.88 -8.74
N ARG A 98 -4.90 10.13 -9.15
CA ARG A 98 -3.95 10.93 -9.95
C ARG A 98 -2.70 11.30 -9.14
N ALA A 99 -2.89 11.72 -7.88
CA ALA A 99 -1.79 12.06 -6.99
C ALA A 99 -0.87 10.86 -6.77
N TYR A 100 -1.44 9.69 -6.43
CA TYR A 100 -0.68 8.46 -6.25
C TYR A 100 0.03 8.02 -7.52
N ALA A 101 -0.65 8.00 -8.67
CA ALA A 101 -0.06 7.57 -9.93
C ALA A 101 1.14 8.44 -10.33
N ARG A 102 1.03 9.77 -10.17
CA ARG A 102 2.15 10.67 -10.43
C ARG A 102 3.31 10.41 -9.48
N TRP A 103 3.03 10.42 -8.18
CA TRP A 103 4.05 10.25 -7.16
C TRP A 103 4.80 8.91 -7.26
N VAL A 104 4.08 7.79 -7.47
CA VAL A 104 4.71 6.46 -7.53
C VAL A 104 5.55 6.27 -8.79
N VAL A 105 5.16 6.89 -9.91
CA VAL A 105 5.96 6.89 -11.15
C VAL A 105 7.22 7.73 -10.97
N ASP A 106 7.10 8.93 -10.41
CA ASP A 106 8.25 9.80 -10.13
C ASP A 106 9.26 9.08 -9.19
N LEU A 107 8.75 8.39 -8.17
CA LEU A 107 9.56 7.61 -7.23
C LEU A 107 10.28 6.45 -7.94
N LEU A 108 9.63 5.75 -8.85
CA LEU A 108 10.23 4.66 -9.63
C LEU A 108 11.33 5.16 -10.57
N CYS A 109 11.10 6.28 -11.25
CA CYS A 109 12.09 6.89 -12.14
C CYS A 109 13.28 7.51 -11.41
N ALA A 110 13.10 7.95 -10.16
CA ALA A 110 14.18 8.48 -9.33
C ALA A 110 15.11 7.39 -8.77
N GLY A 111 14.64 6.14 -8.69
CA GLY A 111 15.41 4.99 -8.21
C GLY A 111 16.33 4.35 -9.25
N GLU A 112 16.22 4.71 -10.53
CA GLU A 112 17.17 4.29 -11.56
C GLU A 112 18.32 5.30 -11.65
N PRO A 113 19.60 4.88 -11.55
CA PRO A 113 20.70 5.77 -11.90
C PRO A 113 20.53 6.16 -13.37
N ARG A 114 20.32 7.46 -13.63
CA ARG A 114 20.29 7.98 -14.99
C ARG A 114 21.66 7.68 -15.63
N PRO A 115 21.74 6.98 -16.77
CA PRO A 115 22.98 6.97 -17.52
C PRO A 115 23.29 8.41 -17.92
N CYS A 116 24.48 8.85 -17.56
CA CYS A 116 25.06 10.14 -17.96
C CYS A 116 25.22 10.17 -19.48
#